data_AF-A0A8T6TRF2-F1
#
_entry.id   AF-A0A8T6TRF2-F1
#
_cell.length_a   1.000
_cell.length_b   1.000
_cell.length_c   1.000
_cell.angle_alpha   90.00
_cell.angle_beta   90.00
_cell.angle_gamma   90.00
#
_symmetry.space_group_name_H-M   'P 1'
#
loop_
_entity.id
_entity.type
_entity.pdbx_description
1 polymer ?
#
loop_
_entity_poly.entity_id
_entity_poly.type
_entity_poly.pdbx_seq_one_letter_code
_entity_poly.pdbx_strand_id
1 'polypeptide(L)'
;DGIRAGEIVDIAGRVLGHHQGLPFYTVGQRRGLGLVSPEKLYVVALDAEKNRVIVGPEQELYSRGLVASEVKWPAERPPAELEVEAKIRYRSPPVASAVVPRGKDNLEVTFK
;
A
#
# COMPACT_ATOMS: atom_id res chain seq x y z
N ASP A 1 -23.34 4.52 -4.47
CA ASP A 1 -22.59 3.63 -5.38
C ASP A 1 -22.28 2.31 -4.73
N GLY A 2 -22.69 1.23 -5.39
CA GLY A 2 -22.67 -0.13 -4.86
C GLY A 2 -21.32 -0.83 -5.01
N ILE A 3 -21.14 -1.90 -4.23
CA ILE A 3 -20.06 -2.86 -4.39
C ILE A 3 -20.21 -3.52 -5.77
N ARG A 4 -19.20 -3.40 -6.62
CA ARG A 4 -19.21 -3.93 -8.00
C ARG A 4 -18.10 -4.93 -8.22
N ALA A 5 -18.43 -6.05 -8.86
CA ALA A 5 -17.46 -7.02 -9.30
C ALA A 5 -16.53 -6.43 -10.38
N GLY A 6 -15.29 -6.93 -10.42
CA GLY A 6 -14.25 -6.44 -11.32
C GLY A 6 -13.16 -7.48 -11.55
N GLU A 7 -12.15 -7.13 -12.31
CA GLU A 7 -11.09 -8.06 -12.71
C GLU A 7 -9.98 -8.13 -11.67
N ILE A 8 -9.45 -9.33 -11.43
CA ILE A 8 -8.15 -9.51 -10.79
C ILE A 8 -7.13 -9.71 -11.89
N VAL A 9 -6.14 -8.82 -11.98
CA VAL A 9 -5.12 -8.82 -13.03
C VAL A 9 -3.73 -8.96 -12.44
N ASP A 10 -2.77 -9.50 -13.20
CA ASP A 10 -1.37 -9.44 -12.83
C ASP A 10 -0.72 -8.09 -13.19
N ILE A 11 0.55 -7.91 -12.82
CA ILE A 11 1.35 -6.72 -13.13
C ILE A 11 1.53 -6.47 -14.64
N ALA A 12 1.37 -7.49 -15.48
CA ALA A 12 1.40 -7.38 -16.94
C ALA A 12 0.01 -7.05 -17.51
N GLY A 13 -1.02 -6.92 -16.67
CA GLY A 13 -2.40 -6.65 -17.06
C GLY A 13 -3.17 -7.88 -17.53
N ARG A 14 -2.63 -9.10 -17.37
CA ARG A 14 -3.35 -10.33 -17.73
C ARG A 14 -4.42 -10.62 -16.69
N VAL A 15 -5.64 -10.86 -17.13
CA VAL A 15 -6.75 -11.23 -16.26
C VAL A 15 -6.54 -12.65 -15.71
N LEU A 16 -6.51 -12.76 -14.39
CA LEU A 16 -6.36 -14.03 -13.67
C LEU A 16 -7.68 -14.52 -13.08
N GLY A 17 -8.65 -13.63 -12.89
CA GLY A 17 -9.94 -13.95 -12.31
C GLY A 17 -10.78 -12.71 -12.04
N HIS A 18 -11.75 -12.83 -11.13
CA HIS A 18 -12.68 -11.76 -10.79
C HIS A 18 -12.83 -11.62 -9.27
N HIS A 19 -13.05 -10.39 -8.82
CA HIS A 19 -13.34 -10.06 -7.45
C HIS A 19 -14.80 -9.64 -7.26
N GLN A 20 -15.30 -9.73 -6.02
CA GLN A 20 -16.65 -9.29 -5.67
C GLN A 20 -16.76 -7.78 -5.41
N GLY A 21 -15.63 -7.10 -5.21
CA GLY A 21 -15.56 -5.64 -5.10
C GLY A 21 -14.31 -5.17 -4.37
N LEU A 22 -13.79 -4.01 -4.74
CA LEU A 22 -12.54 -3.46 -4.19
C LEU A 22 -12.49 -3.35 -2.66
N PRO A 23 -13.59 -3.00 -1.94
CA PRO A 23 -13.55 -2.88 -0.48
C PRO A 23 -13.17 -4.17 0.28
N PHE A 24 -13.22 -5.33 -0.36
CA PHE A 24 -12.82 -6.61 0.23
C PHE A 24 -11.32 -6.90 0.12
N TYR A 25 -10.55 -5.96 -0.44
CA TYR A 25 -9.13 -6.13 -0.73
C TYR A 25 -8.32 -5.01 -0.09
N THR A 26 -7.10 -5.33 0.32
CA THR A 26 -6.14 -4.37 0.85
C THR A 26 -4.77 -4.68 0.26
N VAL A 27 -3.98 -3.67 -0.10
CA VAL A 27 -2.60 -3.87 -0.53
C VAL A 27 -1.83 -4.73 0.49
N GLY A 28 -1.06 -5.71 0.03
CA GLY A 28 -0.39 -6.72 0.84
C GLY A 28 -1.26 -7.93 1.24
N GLN A 29 -2.54 -7.97 0.87
CA GLN A 29 -3.39 -9.13 1.12
C GLN A 29 -2.96 -10.33 0.27
N ARG A 30 -2.75 -11.48 0.91
CA ARG A 30 -2.41 -12.76 0.25
C ARG A 30 -3.58 -13.74 0.17
N ARG A 31 -4.42 -13.78 1.20
CA ARG A 31 -5.51 -14.75 1.35
C ARG A 31 -6.80 -14.20 0.76
N GLY A 32 -7.73 -15.09 0.39
CA GLY A 32 -9.05 -14.69 -0.09
C GLY A 32 -9.06 -14.10 -1.51
N LEU A 33 -8.01 -14.35 -2.30
CA LEU A 33 -7.96 -13.88 -3.70
C LEU A 33 -8.82 -14.74 -4.65
N GLY A 34 -9.14 -15.98 -4.26
CA GLY A 34 -9.89 -16.90 -5.12
C GLY A 34 -9.13 -17.36 -6.37
N LEU A 35 -7.81 -17.19 -6.40
CA LEU A 35 -6.94 -17.57 -7.51
C LEU A 35 -6.17 -18.86 -7.19
N VAL A 36 -6.01 -19.70 -8.21
CA VAL A 36 -5.06 -20.82 -8.19
C VAL A 36 -3.81 -20.35 -8.94
N SER A 37 -2.68 -20.29 -8.24
CA SER A 37 -1.39 -19.89 -8.80
C SER A 37 -0.29 -20.78 -8.22
N PRO A 38 0.73 -21.17 -9.00
CA PRO A 38 1.89 -21.88 -8.49
C PRO A 38 2.74 -21.01 -7.54
N GLU A 39 2.68 -19.68 -7.70
CA GLU A 39 3.43 -18.73 -6.91
C GLU A 39 2.54 -17.95 -5.93
N LYS A 40 3.15 -17.44 -4.86
CA LYS A 40 2.45 -16.60 -3.88
C LYS A 40 2.13 -15.24 -4.51
N LEU A 41 0.85 -14.94 -4.63
CA LEU A 41 0.35 -13.66 -5.09
C LEU A 41 -0.17 -12.81 -3.93
N TYR A 42 0.09 -11.51 -4.02
CA TYR A 42 -0.37 -10.48 -3.09
C TYR A 42 -1.06 -9.39 -3.88
N VAL A 43 -2.05 -8.71 -3.27
CA VAL A 43 -2.59 -7.47 -3.83
C VAL A 43 -1.50 -6.41 -3.78
N VAL A 44 -1.01 -5.96 -4.94
CA VAL A 44 0.05 -4.94 -5.03
C VAL A 44 -0.52 -3.55 -5.25
N ALA A 45 -1.69 -3.45 -5.87
CA ALA A 45 -2.40 -2.20 -6.07
C ALA A 45 -3.91 -2.43 -6.25
N LEU A 46 -4.69 -1.37 -6.05
CA LEU A 46 -6.10 -1.31 -6.36
C LEU A 46 -6.32 -0.18 -7.36
N ASP A 47 -6.86 -0.51 -8.53
CA ASP A 47 -7.20 0.48 -9.56
C ASP A 47 -8.70 0.76 -9.46
N ALA A 48 -9.03 1.87 -8.80
CA ALA A 48 -10.42 2.28 -8.60
C ALA A 48 -11.09 2.75 -9.90
N GLU A 49 -10.32 3.33 -10.82
CA GLU A 49 -10.85 3.85 -12.09
C GLU A 49 -11.29 2.71 -13.01
N LYS A 50 -10.48 1.66 -13.11
CA LYS A 50 -10.77 0.48 -13.93
C LYS A 50 -11.49 -0.63 -13.15
N ASN A 51 -11.71 -0.45 -11.86
CA ASN A 51 -12.28 -1.44 -10.96
C ASN A 51 -11.51 -2.77 -11.01
N ARG A 52 -10.19 -2.72 -10.74
CA ARG A 52 -9.30 -3.88 -10.77
C ARG A 52 -8.54 -4.06 -9.47
N VAL A 53 -8.33 -5.32 -9.10
CA VAL A 53 -7.34 -5.74 -8.11
C VAL A 53 -6.10 -6.19 -8.86
N ILE A 54 -4.97 -5.52 -8.63
CA ILE A 54 -3.69 -5.89 -9.26
C ILE A 54 -2.93 -6.78 -8.28
N VAL A 55 -2.50 -7.94 -8.74
CA VAL A 55 -1.74 -8.91 -7.95
C VAL A 55 -0.36 -9.17 -8.54
N GLY A 56 0.60 -9.46 -7.66
CA GLY A 56 1.97 -9.73 -8.04
C GLY A 56 2.71 -10.50 -6.96
N PRO A 57 3.99 -10.84 -7.22
CA PRO A 57 4.84 -11.46 -6.21
C PRO A 57 5.17 -10.46 -5.10
N GLU A 58 5.73 -10.94 -3.99
CA GLU A 58 5.98 -10.14 -2.79
C GLU A 58 6.88 -8.92 -3.03
N GLN A 59 7.80 -9.03 -3.99
CA GLN A 59 8.77 -7.98 -4.32
C GLN A 59 8.10 -6.70 -4.83
N GLU A 60 6.92 -6.82 -5.42
CA GLU A 60 6.12 -5.69 -5.93
C GLU A 60 5.42 -4.91 -4.80
N LEU A 61 5.45 -5.40 -3.55
CA LEU A 61 4.92 -4.66 -2.40
C LEU A 61 5.93 -3.65 -1.82
N TYR A 62 7.21 -3.76 -2.17
CA TYR A 62 8.23 -2.91 -1.59
C TYR A 62 8.20 -1.51 -2.19
N SER A 63 8.22 -0.51 -1.33
CA SER A 63 8.39 0.90 -1.69
C SER A 63 9.61 1.47 -0.99
N ARG A 64 10.23 2.49 -1.56
CA ARG A 64 11.33 3.24 -0.93
C ARG A 64 10.83 4.23 0.12
N GLY A 65 9.53 4.50 0.15
CA GLY A 65 8.97 5.54 0.99
C GLY A 65 7.48 5.74 0.80
N LEU A 66 6.96 6.78 1.44
CA LEU A 66 5.59 7.26 1.28
C LEU A 66 5.50 8.77 1.49
N VAL A 67 4.37 9.34 1.09
CA VAL A 67 3.96 10.67 1.55
C VAL A 67 2.73 10.48 2.42
N ALA A 68 2.83 10.89 3.68
CA ALA A 68 1.71 10.94 4.60
C ALA A 68 1.07 12.33 4.56
N SER A 69 -0.25 12.39 4.58
CA SER A 69 -1.05 13.60 4.74
C SER A 69 -1.73 13.62 6.10
N GLU A 70 -2.23 14.79 6.50
CA GLU A 70 -2.96 14.98 7.78
C GLU A 70 -2.14 14.54 9.00
N VAL A 71 -0.83 14.79 8.95
CA VAL A 71 0.10 14.33 9.99
C VAL A 71 -0.14 15.08 11.29
N LYS A 72 -0.41 14.31 12.35
CA LYS A 72 -0.59 14.85 13.71
C LYS A 72 0.69 14.69 14.50
N TRP A 73 1.17 15.81 15.05
CA TRP A 73 2.36 15.85 15.90
C TRP A 73 1.93 15.92 17.37
N PRO A 74 2.42 15.01 18.23
CA PRO A 74 2.15 15.09 19.67
C PRO A 74 2.90 16.23 20.36
N ALA A 75 3.94 16.75 19.71
CA ALA A 75 4.75 17.88 20.13
C ALA A 75 4.91 18.87 18.95
N GLU A 76 5.89 19.77 19.04
CA GLU A 76 6.21 20.67 17.94
C GLU A 76 6.65 19.91 16.69
N ARG A 77 6.18 20.37 15.53
CA ARG A 77 6.57 19.82 14.23
C ARG A 77 8.06 20.10 13.99
N PRO A 78 8.86 19.11 13.56
CA PRO A 78 10.27 19.34 13.29
C PRO A 78 10.42 20.38 12.16
N PRO A 79 11.42 21.28 12.26
CA PRO A 79 11.65 22.30 11.23
C PRO A 79 12.39 21.76 10.00
N ALA A 80 12.98 20.57 10.10
CA ALA A 80 13.82 19.96 9.09
C ALA A 80 13.67 18.42 9.11
N GLU A 81 14.52 17.75 8.33
CA GLU A 81 14.62 16.29 8.32
C GLU A 81 14.88 15.72 9.72
N LEU A 82 14.24 14.60 10.02
CA LEU A 82 14.40 13.89 11.28
C LEU A 82 14.58 12.39 11.01
N GLU A 83 15.55 11.78 11.69
CA GLU A 83 15.74 10.34 11.73
C GLU A 83 14.81 9.71 12.77
N VAL A 84 14.05 8.69 12.35
CA VAL A 84 13.04 8.03 13.17
C VAL A 84 12.99 6.53 12.92
N GLU A 85 12.30 5.84 13.82
CA GLU A 85 11.77 4.50 13.55
C GLU A 85 10.31 4.60 13.10
N ALA A 86 10.05 4.28 11.84
CA ALA A 86 8.71 4.34 11.27
C ALA A 86 8.04 2.96 11.29
N LYS A 87 6.74 2.94 11.60
CA LYS A 87 5.93 1.72 11.61
C LYS A 87 4.67 1.92 10.76
N ILE A 88 4.64 1.23 9.61
CA ILE A 88 3.54 1.38 8.62
C ILE A 88 2.29 0.58 9.04
N ARG A 89 2.48 -0.52 9.78
CA ARG A 89 1.37 -1.36 10.27
C ARG A 89 1.58 -1.75 11.73
N TYR A 90 0.48 -1.87 12.47
CA TYR A 90 0.49 -2.17 13.91
C TYR A 90 1.29 -3.42 14.30
N ARG A 91 1.36 -4.45 13.45
CA ARG A 91 2.11 -5.69 13.72
C ARG A 91 3.45 -5.80 12.99
N SER A 92 3.86 -4.77 12.23
CA SER A 92 5.17 -4.75 11.60
C SER A 92 6.25 -4.33 12.60
N PRO A 93 7.49 -4.83 12.45
CA PRO A 93 8.62 -4.20 13.14
C PRO A 93 8.77 -2.75 12.64
N PRO A 94 9.27 -1.85 13.50
CA PRO A 94 9.72 -0.54 13.04
C PRO A 94 10.89 -0.67 12.06
N VAL A 95 11.02 0.30 11.16
CA VAL A 95 12.12 0.40 10.18
C VAL A 95 12.75 1.77 10.31
N ALA A 96 14.09 1.83 10.32
CA ALA A 96 14.83 3.08 10.30
C ALA A 96 14.41 3.91 9.08
N SER A 97 14.10 5.19 9.29
CA SER A 97 13.52 6.05 8.26
C SER A 97 13.95 7.50 8.46
N ALA A 98 14.05 8.23 7.36
CA ALA A 98 14.16 9.68 7.39
C ALA A 98 12.81 10.30 7.05
N VAL A 99 12.39 11.33 7.80
CA VAL A 99 11.15 12.04 7.54
C VAL A 99 11.40 13.52 7.28
N VAL A 100 10.78 14.07 6.23
CA VAL A 100 10.91 15.47 5.83
C VAL A 100 9.52 16.11 5.80
N PRO A 101 9.25 17.09 6.66
CA PRO A 101 8.02 17.88 6.61
C PRO A 101 7.87 18.59 5.25
N ARG A 102 6.72 18.41 4.59
CA ARG A 102 6.38 19.08 3.32
C ARG A 102 5.11 19.91 3.47
N GLY A 103 5.16 21.18 3.03
CA GLY A 103 4.00 22.08 3.14
C GLY A 103 3.49 22.19 4.58
N LYS A 104 2.17 22.35 4.76
CA LYS A 104 1.56 22.50 6.10
C LYS A 104 1.34 21.17 6.82
N ASP A 105 0.85 20.14 6.12
CA ASP A 105 0.32 18.93 6.77
C ASP A 105 0.87 17.61 6.21
N ASN A 106 1.83 17.68 5.28
CA ASN A 106 2.41 16.49 4.67
C ASN A 106 3.78 16.14 5.29
N LEU A 107 4.11 14.86 5.22
CA LEU A 107 5.39 14.30 5.63
C LEU A 107 5.86 13.31 4.57
N GLU A 108 6.99 13.59 3.98
CA GLU A 108 7.69 12.64 3.12
C GLU A 108 8.51 11.70 4.01
N VAL A 109 8.45 10.39 3.74
CA VAL A 109 9.11 9.35 4.53
C VAL A 109 9.94 8.49 3.57
N THR A 110 11.22 8.32 3.87
CA THR A 110 12.13 7.42 3.16
C THR A 110 12.53 6.28 4.08
N PHE A 111 12.32 5.04 3.66
CA PHE A 111 12.69 3.84 4.41
C PHE A 111 14.14 3.45 4.11
N LYS A 112 14.85 2.93 5.11
CA LYS A 112 16.24 2.45 5.00
C LYS A 112 16.33 0.93 4.99
#